data_AF-A0A920JN25-F1
#
_entry.id   AF-A0A920JN25-F1
#
_cell.length_a   1.000
_cell.length_b   1.000
_cell.length_c   1.000
_cell.angle_alpha   90.00
_cell.angle_beta   90.00
_cell.angle_gamma   90.00
#
_symmetry.space_group_name_H-M   'P 1'
#
loop_
_entity.id
_entity.type
_entity.pdbx_description
1 polymer ?
#
loop_
_entity_poly.entity_id
_entity_poly.type
_entity_poly.pdbx_seq_one_letter_code
_entity_poly.pdbx_strand_id
1 'polypeptide(L)'
;MLTPKFEELTLLDNFEIKVGSSVFLPKLSRFFKDNSLSNAEFLIGIPGTVGGAIKMNAGAYGWEFSELLKDLRCFNLETFEIEILKKEELEFSYRKSKNLDNKIILSATLTVEKGDKKIIDKNLSDFNEKRKKSQPAAIYNAGSVFKNTNDYLQVNLNL
;
A
#
# COMPACT_ATOMS: atom_id res chain seq x y z
N MET A 1 3.20 22.14 5.43
CA MET A 1 2.11 22.64 4.57
C MET A 1 1.48 21.42 3.91
N LEU A 2 0.21 21.08 4.17
CA LEU A 2 -0.48 20.04 3.41
C LEU A 2 -0.63 20.56 1.98
N THR A 3 -0.01 19.91 1.00
CA THR A 3 -0.23 20.28 -0.41
C THR A 3 -1.66 19.90 -0.79
N PRO A 4 -2.37 20.71 -1.60
CA PRO A 4 -3.78 20.49 -1.92
C PRO A 4 -4.06 19.17 -2.66
N LYS A 5 -3.00 18.46 -3.08
CA LYS A 5 -3.10 17.22 -3.85
C LYS A 5 -2.87 15.94 -3.03
N PHE A 6 -2.40 16.03 -1.78
CA PHE A 6 -1.99 14.85 -0.99
C PHE A 6 -0.96 13.94 -1.70
N GLU A 7 -0.06 14.54 -2.48
CA GLU A 7 0.94 13.85 -3.31
C GLU A 7 2.34 13.81 -2.67
N GLU A 8 2.48 14.27 -1.42
CA GLU A 8 3.74 14.29 -0.67
C GLU A 8 4.37 12.90 -0.68
N LEU A 9 5.68 12.81 -0.94
CA LEU A 9 6.43 11.56 -0.92
C LEU A 9 7.88 11.88 -0.58
N THR A 10 8.24 11.64 0.68
CA THR A 10 9.51 12.08 1.24
C THR A 10 10.10 10.99 2.13
N LEU A 11 11.38 10.71 1.95
CA LEU A 11 12.17 9.89 2.86
C LEU A 11 12.68 10.77 4.01
N LEU A 12 12.45 10.35 5.24
CA LEU A 12 12.86 11.03 6.46
C LEU A 12 14.18 10.44 6.99
N ASP A 13 14.90 11.23 7.81
CA ASP A 13 16.21 10.84 8.35
C ASP A 13 16.18 9.61 9.26
N ASN A 14 15.00 9.27 9.81
CA ASN A 14 14.77 8.14 10.70
C ASN A 14 14.39 6.84 9.97
N PHE A 15 14.67 6.71 8.67
CA PHE A 15 14.26 5.55 7.86
C PHE A 15 12.75 5.32 7.87
N GLU A 16 12.00 6.40 7.65
CA GLU A 16 10.55 6.37 7.44
C GLU A 16 10.21 7.13 6.17
N ILE A 17 9.14 6.72 5.51
CA ILE A 17 8.59 7.45 4.38
C ILE A 17 7.29 8.12 4.82
N LYS A 18 7.22 9.44 4.62
CA LYS A 18 5.96 10.16 4.67
C LYS A 18 5.36 10.20 3.28
N VAL A 19 4.15 9.68 3.14
CA VAL A 19 3.46 9.56 1.85
C VAL A 19 2.02 10.06 1.94
N GLY A 20 1.62 10.87 0.98
CA GLY A 20 0.26 11.36 0.88
C GLY A 20 -0.69 10.33 0.26
N SER A 21 -1.98 10.44 0.59
CA SER A 21 -2.98 9.42 0.23
C SER A 21 -3.28 9.30 -1.26
N SER A 22 -2.92 10.30 -2.08
CA SER A 22 -3.15 10.27 -3.54
C SER A 22 -1.96 9.68 -4.31
N VAL A 23 -0.83 9.39 -3.65
CA VAL A 23 0.34 8.82 -4.29
C VAL A 23 -0.01 7.46 -4.90
N PHE A 24 0.29 7.32 -6.20
CA PHE A 24 0.06 6.10 -6.96
C PHE A 24 0.98 4.97 -6.49
N LEU A 25 0.45 3.76 -6.29
CA LEU A 25 1.23 2.65 -5.71
C LEU A 25 2.47 2.25 -6.54
N PRO A 26 2.41 2.20 -7.89
CA PRO A 26 3.60 2.01 -8.71
C PRO A 26 4.64 3.14 -8.60
N LYS A 27 4.21 4.37 -8.30
CA LYS A 27 5.14 5.49 -8.02
C LYS A 27 5.85 5.26 -6.69
N LEU A 28 5.11 4.84 -5.65
CA LEU A 28 5.68 4.49 -4.35
C LEU A 28 6.69 3.34 -4.47
N SER A 29 6.35 2.28 -5.22
CA SER A 29 7.24 1.14 -5.47
C SER A 29 8.57 1.56 -6.11
N ARG A 30 8.52 2.45 -7.11
CA ARG A 30 9.72 3.02 -7.75
C ARG A 30 10.50 3.91 -6.80
N PHE A 31 9.84 4.68 -5.95
CA PHE A 31 10.49 5.50 -4.94
C PHE A 31 11.30 4.65 -3.94
N PHE A 32 10.77 3.50 -3.51
CA PHE A 32 11.52 2.53 -2.71
C PHE A 32 12.79 2.06 -3.44
N LYS A 33 12.66 1.62 -4.70
CA LYS A 33 13.80 1.23 -5.54
C LYS A 33 14.85 2.33 -5.67
N ASP A 34 14.43 3.55 -5.97
CA ASP A 34 15.36 4.66 -6.23
C ASP A 34 16.18 5.02 -4.98
N ASN A 35 15.64 4.72 -3.79
CA ASN A 35 16.30 4.90 -2.50
C ASN A 35 16.93 3.61 -1.93
N SER A 36 16.99 2.52 -2.70
CA SER A 36 17.49 1.20 -2.26
C SER A 36 16.78 0.66 -1.01
N LEU A 37 15.46 0.76 -1.00
CA LEU A 37 14.57 0.27 0.05
C LEU A 37 13.76 -0.92 -0.45
N SER A 38 13.59 -1.94 0.38
CA SER A 38 12.89 -3.19 0.04
C SER A 38 11.44 -3.22 0.56
N ASN A 39 10.74 -4.31 0.24
CA ASN A 39 9.42 -4.73 0.72
C ASN A 39 8.23 -4.00 0.09
N ALA A 40 8.44 -3.09 -0.86
CA ALA A 40 7.37 -2.39 -1.60
C ALA A 40 7.30 -2.77 -3.09
N GLU A 41 8.04 -3.79 -3.53
CA GLU A 41 8.06 -4.22 -4.93
C GLU A 41 6.71 -4.77 -5.39
N PHE A 42 5.94 -5.40 -4.49
CA PHE A 42 4.62 -5.96 -4.79
C PHE A 42 3.60 -4.90 -5.24
N LEU A 43 3.83 -3.63 -4.90
CA LEU A 43 2.98 -2.49 -5.26
C LEU A 43 3.07 -2.11 -6.75
N ILE A 44 4.14 -2.51 -7.46
CA ILE A 44 4.38 -2.08 -8.85
C ILE A 44 3.24 -2.43 -9.81
N GLY A 45 2.54 -3.52 -9.49
CA GLY A 45 1.41 -3.99 -10.27
C GLY A 45 0.06 -3.49 -9.76
N ILE A 46 -0.07 -2.96 -8.55
CA ILE A 46 -1.38 -2.68 -7.97
C ILE A 46 -1.87 -1.29 -8.45
N PRO A 47 -2.97 -1.20 -9.21
CA PRO A 47 -3.54 0.09 -9.57
C PRO A 47 -4.20 0.72 -8.33
N GLY A 48 -4.14 2.04 -8.24
CA GLY A 48 -4.76 2.83 -7.17
C GLY A 48 -3.75 3.64 -6.38
N THR A 49 -4.23 4.28 -5.31
CA THR A 49 -3.44 5.18 -4.49
C THR A 49 -3.18 4.59 -3.10
N VAL A 50 -2.26 5.20 -2.35
CA VAL A 50 -1.94 4.84 -0.96
C VAL A 50 -3.19 4.85 -0.07
N GLY A 51 -4.06 5.86 -0.17
CA GLY A 51 -5.28 5.90 0.63
C GLY A 51 -6.22 4.72 0.37
N GLY A 52 -6.39 4.35 -0.91
CA GLY A 52 -7.15 3.17 -1.29
C GLY A 52 -6.48 1.87 -0.80
N ALA A 53 -5.16 1.78 -0.89
CA ALA A 53 -4.41 0.62 -0.42
C ALA A 53 -4.54 0.42 1.09
N ILE A 54 -4.51 1.49 1.88
CA ILE A 54 -4.74 1.44 3.31
C ILE A 54 -6.18 0.99 3.60
N LYS A 55 -7.20 1.64 3.02
CA LYS A 55 -8.61 1.29 3.28
C LYS A 55 -8.94 -0.16 2.90
N MET A 56 -8.27 -0.69 1.88
CA MET A 56 -8.52 -2.04 1.37
C MET A 56 -7.51 -3.07 1.84
N ASN A 57 -6.51 -2.71 2.65
CA ASN A 57 -5.33 -3.52 2.92
C ASN A 57 -4.83 -4.22 1.63
N ALA A 58 -4.51 -3.41 0.61
CA ALA A 58 -4.17 -3.92 -0.71
C ALA A 58 -2.93 -4.82 -0.62
N GLY A 59 -2.98 -5.96 -1.29
CA GLY A 59 -1.91 -6.95 -1.20
C GLY A 59 -1.79 -7.78 -2.46
N ALA A 60 -0.58 -8.24 -2.74
CA ALA A 60 -0.25 -9.09 -3.88
C ALA A 60 0.98 -9.93 -3.54
N TYR A 61 1.05 -11.13 -4.12
CA TYR A 61 2.23 -12.01 -4.02
C TYR A 61 2.66 -12.36 -2.58
N GLY A 62 1.70 -12.49 -1.66
CA GLY A 62 1.96 -12.82 -0.25
C GLY A 62 2.25 -11.62 0.65
N TRP A 63 2.23 -10.40 0.11
CA TRP A 63 2.45 -9.17 0.86
C TRP A 63 1.18 -8.34 0.97
N GLU A 64 1.03 -7.61 2.06
CA GLU A 64 -0.06 -6.65 2.30
C GLU A 64 0.47 -5.25 2.64
N PHE A 65 -0.30 -4.21 2.29
CA PHE A 65 0.09 -2.82 2.55
C PHE A 65 0.30 -2.54 4.04
N SER A 66 -0.44 -3.23 4.91
CA SER A 66 -0.27 -3.14 6.36
C SER A 66 1.15 -3.48 6.83
N GLU A 67 1.93 -4.26 6.08
CA GLU A 67 3.32 -4.58 6.40
C GLU A 67 4.26 -3.37 6.30
N LEU A 68 3.87 -2.37 5.51
CA LEU A 68 4.63 -1.12 5.36
C LEU A 68 4.18 -0.03 6.33
N LEU A 69 2.96 -0.11 6.86
CA LEU A 69 2.33 0.99 7.58
C LEU A 69 2.83 1.09 9.03
N LYS A 70 3.23 2.28 9.44
CA LYS A 70 3.45 2.64 10.85
C LYS A 70 2.20 3.29 11.45
N ASP A 71 1.77 4.39 10.84
CA ASP A 71 0.63 5.19 11.25
C ASP A 71 0.04 5.94 10.04
N LEU A 72 -1.18 6.46 10.20
CA LEU A 72 -1.81 7.33 9.23
C LEU A 72 -2.41 8.56 9.89
N ARG A 73 -2.55 9.60 9.10
CA ARG A 73 -3.26 10.82 9.45
C ARG A 73 -4.56 10.88 8.67
N CYS A 74 -5.69 11.01 9.35
CA CYS A 74 -7.01 11.08 8.73
C CYS A 74 -7.85 12.25 9.28
N PHE A 75 -8.77 12.74 8.46
CA PHE A 75 -9.82 13.66 8.89
C PHE A 75 -11.07 12.86 9.25
N ASN A 76 -11.54 12.98 10.48
CA ASN A 76 -12.75 12.34 10.95
C ASN A 76 -13.97 13.23 10.62
N LEU A 77 -14.94 12.68 9.87
CA LEU A 77 -16.13 13.41 9.42
C LEU A 77 -17.20 13.56 10.51
N GLU A 78 -17.08 12.85 11.62
CA GLU A 78 -18.00 12.94 12.76
C GLU A 78 -17.54 13.99 13.76
N THR A 79 -16.24 14.02 14.08
CA THR A 79 -15.65 14.97 15.04
C THR A 79 -15.15 16.24 14.38
N PHE A 80 -14.94 16.24 13.07
CA PHE A 80 -14.29 17.30 12.30
C PHE A 80 -12.84 17.58 12.72
N GLU A 81 -12.18 16.57 13.29
CA GLU A 81 -10.79 16.65 13.76
C GLU A 81 -9.83 15.83 12.90
N ILE A 82 -8.54 16.19 13.01
CA ILE A 82 -7.47 15.37 12.43
C ILE A 82 -6.95 14.41 13.48
N GLU A 83 -7.03 13.13 13.18
CA GLU A 83 -6.55 12.04 14.01
C GLU A 83 -5.27 11.45 13.43
N ILE A 84 -4.45 10.88 14.31
CA ILE A 84 -3.35 9.98 13.96
C ILE A 84 -3.71 8.60 14.51
N LEU A 85 -3.84 7.62 13.61
CA LEU A 85 -4.13 6.23 13.96
C LEU A 85 -2.90 5.38 13.69
N LYS A 86 -2.45 4.63 14.69
CA LYS A 86 -1.38 3.64 14.53
C LYS A 86 -1.90 2.40 13.80
N LYS A 87 -0.98 1.63 13.20
CA LYS A 87 -1.31 0.37 12.53
C LYS A 87 -2.17 -0.55 13.38
N GLU A 88 -1.88 -0.66 14.68
CA GLU A 88 -2.58 -1.57 15.60
C GLU A 88 -4.05 -1.19 15.79
N GLU A 89 -4.40 0.09 15.65
CA GLU A 89 -5.77 0.60 15.79
C GLU A 89 -6.65 0.34 14.56
N LEU A 90 -6.04 -0.12 13.46
CA LEU A 90 -6.72 -0.38 12.18
C LEU A 90 -7.12 -1.84 12.01
N GLU A 91 -6.69 -2.74 12.91
CA GLU A 91 -7.05 -4.16 12.94
C GLU A 91 -7.13 -4.79 11.55
N PHE A 92 -6.03 -4.70 10.80
CA PHE A 92 -5.97 -5.18 9.42
C PHE A 92 -6.25 -6.67 9.32
N SER A 93 -6.97 -7.05 8.28
CA SER A 93 -7.10 -8.43 7.83
C SER A 93 -7.27 -8.50 6.32
N TYR A 94 -7.43 -9.71 5.77
CA TYR A 94 -7.55 -9.91 4.33
C TYR A 94 -8.62 -8.99 3.69
N ARG A 95 -8.13 -8.05 2.88
CA ARG A 95 -8.95 -7.04 2.17
C ARG A 95 -9.84 -6.19 3.09
N LYS A 96 -9.37 -5.89 4.30
CA LYS A 96 -10.13 -5.14 5.31
C LYS A 96 -9.21 -4.30 6.20
N SER A 97 -9.65 -3.07 6.47
CA SER A 97 -9.18 -2.23 7.57
C SER A 97 -10.38 -1.83 8.43
N LYS A 98 -10.25 -1.81 9.75
CA LYS A 98 -11.23 -1.25 10.68
C LYS A 98 -10.92 0.21 11.02
N ASN A 99 -11.83 0.85 11.73
CA ASN A 99 -11.64 2.19 12.30
C ASN A 99 -11.34 3.31 11.28
N LEU A 100 -11.75 3.10 10.02
CA LEU A 100 -11.62 4.06 8.92
C LEU A 100 -12.96 4.40 8.27
N ASP A 101 -14.05 4.05 8.93
CA ASP A 101 -15.38 4.47 8.49
C ASP A 101 -15.56 5.95 8.88
N ASN A 102 -16.22 6.72 8.00
CA ASN A 102 -16.37 8.17 8.14
C ASN A 102 -15.05 8.94 8.32
N LYS A 103 -13.93 8.41 7.79
CA LYS A 103 -12.61 9.02 7.86
C LYS A 103 -11.98 9.17 6.47
N ILE A 104 -11.40 10.34 6.20
CA ILE A 104 -10.66 10.63 4.96
C ILE A 104 -9.17 10.50 5.26
N ILE A 105 -8.49 9.54 4.63
CA ILE A 105 -7.04 9.36 4.78
C ILE A 105 -6.31 10.50 4.04
N LEU A 106 -5.43 11.21 4.75
CA LEU A 106 -4.67 12.34 4.24
C LEU A 106 -3.24 11.94 3.87
N SER A 107 -2.58 11.20 4.76
CA SER A 107 -1.21 10.73 4.60
C SER A 107 -0.94 9.51 5.48
N ALA A 108 0.17 8.84 5.24
CA ALA A 108 0.69 7.75 6.04
C ALA A 108 2.19 7.89 6.27
N THR A 109 2.64 7.30 7.38
CA THR A 109 4.04 7.07 7.69
C THR A 109 4.31 5.59 7.46
N LEU A 110 5.31 5.27 6.65
CA LEU A 110 5.71 3.90 6.34
C LEU A 110 7.07 3.59 6.98
N THR A 111 7.22 2.39 7.51
CA THR A 111 8.52 1.84 7.88
C THR A 111 9.23 1.32 6.64
N VAL A 112 10.55 1.47 6.59
CA VAL A 112 11.35 0.99 5.46
C VAL A 112 12.54 0.17 5.92
N GLU A 113 12.98 -0.73 5.05
CA GLU A 113 14.19 -1.51 5.24
C GLU A 113 15.13 -1.26 4.06
N LYS A 114 16.44 -1.18 4.34
CA LYS A 114 17.43 -1.11 3.26
C LYS A 114 17.47 -2.45 2.54
N GLY A 115 17.53 -2.40 1.22
CA GLY A 115 17.61 -3.59 0.37
C GLY A 115 18.74 -3.51 -0.65
N ASP A 116 19.13 -4.68 -1.17
CA ASP A 116 20.02 -4.76 -2.33
C ASP A 116 19.24 -4.38 -3.58
N LYS A 117 19.72 -3.35 -4.29
CA LYS A 117 19.11 -2.85 -5.52
C LYS A 117 18.93 -3.93 -6.59
N LYS A 118 19.84 -4.89 -6.71
CA LYS A 118 19.72 -6.01 -7.67
C LYS A 118 18.56 -6.93 -7.31
N ILE A 119 18.34 -7.19 -6.02
CA ILE A 119 17.21 -8.00 -5.54
C ILE A 119 15.91 -7.25 -5.79
N ILE A 120 15.85 -5.95 -5.46
CA ILE A 120 14.68 -5.10 -5.71
C ILE A 120 14.34 -5.06 -7.21
N ASP A 121 15.33 -4.84 -8.08
CA ASP A 121 15.13 -4.81 -9.53
C ASP A 121 14.61 -6.15 -10.07
N LYS A 122 15.15 -7.26 -9.56
CA LYS A 122 14.67 -8.60 -9.91
C LYS A 122 13.20 -8.79 -9.49
N ASN A 123 12.86 -8.48 -8.25
CA ASN A 123 11.49 -8.62 -7.72
C ASN A 123 10.49 -7.77 -8.52
N LEU A 124 10.86 -6.52 -8.84
CA LEU A 124 10.04 -5.64 -9.67
C LEU A 124 9.79 -6.21 -11.07
N SER A 125 10.83 -6.79 -11.71
CA SER A 125 10.68 -7.45 -13.01
C SER A 125 9.75 -8.65 -12.90
N ASP A 126 9.99 -9.53 -11.93
CA ASP A 126 9.23 -10.76 -11.71
C ASP A 126 7.74 -10.46 -11.45
N PHE A 127 7.42 -9.49 -10.60
CA PHE A 127 6.03 -9.12 -10.31
C PHE A 127 5.33 -8.47 -11.49
N ASN A 128 6.03 -7.61 -12.25
CA ASN A 128 5.47 -7.05 -13.48
C ASN A 128 5.16 -8.13 -14.52
N GLU A 129 6.07 -9.10 -14.71
CA GLU A 129 5.85 -10.21 -15.63
C GLU A 129 4.68 -11.10 -15.18
N LYS A 130 4.63 -11.46 -13.90
CA LYS A 130 3.52 -12.24 -13.32
C LYS A 130 2.18 -11.54 -13.56
N ARG A 131 2.10 -10.22 -13.34
CA ARG A 131 0.88 -9.45 -13.62
C ARG A 131 0.51 -9.48 -15.10
N LYS A 132 1.45 -9.20 -16.01
CA LYS A 132 1.20 -9.21 -17.46
C LYS A 132 0.69 -10.56 -17.96
N LYS A 133 1.20 -11.67 -17.40
CA LYS A 133 0.80 -13.03 -17.78
C LYS A 133 -0.59 -13.42 -17.25
N SER A 134 -1.00 -12.87 -16.10
CA SER A 134 -2.20 -13.32 -15.37
C SER A 134 -3.40 -12.38 -15.50
N GLN A 135 -3.19 -11.12 -15.89
CA GLN A 135 -4.23 -10.10 -15.91
C GLN A 135 -4.32 -9.44 -17.29
N PRO A 136 -5.53 -9.16 -17.81
CA PRO A 136 -5.71 -8.52 -19.11
C PRO A 136 -5.12 -7.11 -19.08
N ALA A 137 -4.09 -6.88 -19.88
CA ALA A 137 -3.52 -5.56 -20.08
C ALA A 137 -4.37 -4.75 -21.08
N ALA A 138 -4.39 -3.42 -20.91
CA ALA A 138 -5.04 -2.46 -21.81
C ALA A 138 -6.59 -2.52 -21.89
N ILE A 139 -7.26 -3.19 -20.93
CA ILE A 139 -8.73 -3.17 -20.79
C ILE A 139 -9.09 -2.61 -19.42
N TYR A 140 -10.02 -1.66 -19.38
CA TYR A 140 -10.54 -1.12 -18.12
C TYR A 140 -11.31 -2.19 -17.34
N ASN A 141 -10.90 -2.45 -16.10
CA ASN A 141 -11.57 -3.35 -15.18
C ASN A 141 -11.32 -2.89 -13.72
N ALA A 142 -12.13 -3.38 -12.79
CA ALA A 142 -12.03 -3.06 -11.36
C ALA A 142 -11.15 -4.06 -10.58
N GLY A 143 -10.38 -4.91 -11.26
CA GLY A 143 -9.66 -6.03 -10.67
C GLY A 143 -10.55 -7.25 -10.40
N SER A 144 -10.15 -8.07 -9.43
CA SER A 144 -10.90 -9.28 -9.05
C SER A 144 -12.28 -8.92 -8.50
N VAL A 145 -13.33 -9.45 -9.15
CA VAL A 145 -14.73 -9.22 -8.75
C VAL A 145 -15.10 -9.99 -7.48
N PHE A 146 -14.53 -11.18 -7.32
CA PHE A 146 -14.81 -12.06 -6.17
C PHE A 146 -13.60 -12.12 -5.24
N LYS A 147 -13.88 -12.18 -3.92
CA LYS A 147 -12.86 -12.49 -2.91
C LYS A 147 -12.59 -13.99 -2.91
N ASN A 148 -11.35 -14.34 -2.60
CA ASN A 148 -10.99 -15.72 -2.29
C ASN A 148 -11.77 -16.24 -1.07
N THR A 149 -12.13 -17.51 -1.08
CA THR A 149 -12.72 -18.21 0.07
C THR A 149 -11.65 -18.47 1.14
N ASN A 150 -12.07 -18.67 2.38
CA ASN A 150 -11.15 -18.97 3.49
C ASN A 150 -10.30 -20.22 3.20
N ASP A 151 -10.90 -21.28 2.66
CA ASP A 151 -10.19 -22.51 2.29
C ASP A 151 -9.05 -22.24 1.29
N TYR A 152 -9.27 -21.32 0.35
CA TYR A 152 -8.24 -20.95 -0.63
C TYR A 152 -7.10 -20.17 0.03
N LEU A 153 -7.40 -19.26 0.97
CA LEU A 153 -6.42 -18.45 1.69
C LEU A 153 -5.48 -19.33 2.53
N GLN A 154 -6.04 -20.27 3.29
CA GLN A 154 -5.28 -21.16 4.17
C GLN A 154 -4.31 -22.05 3.39
N VAL A 155 -4.72 -22.55 2.23
CA VAL A 155 -3.91 -23.49 1.43
C VAL A 155 -2.82 -22.79 0.60
N ASN A 156 -3.06 -21.55 0.14
CA ASN A 156 -2.22 -20.94 -0.90
C ASN A 156 -1.52 -19.64 -0.49
N LEU A 157 -1.95 -18.99 0.60
CA LEU A 157 -1.43 -17.68 1.00
C LEU A 157 -0.95 -17.64 2.46
N ASN A 158 -1.11 -18.72 3.24
CA ASN A 158 -0.77 -18.78 4.67
C ASN A 158 -1.40 -17.62 5.48
N LEU A 159 -2.62 -17.22 5.11
CA LEU A 159 -3.46 -16.21 5.76
C LEU A 159 -4.65 -16.86 6.47
#